data_AF-A0A7S2CHR6-F1
#
_entry.id   AF-A0A7S2CHR6-F1
#
_cell.length_a   1.000
_cell.length_b   1.000
_cell.length_c   1.000
_cell.angle_alpha   90.00
_cell.angle_beta   90.00
_cell.angle_gamma   90.00
#
_symmetry.space_group_name_H-M   'P 1'
#
loop_
_entity.id
_entity.type
_entity.pdbx_description
1 polymer ?
#
loop_
_entity_poly.entity_id
_entity_poly.type
_entity_poly.pdbx_seq_one_letter_code
_entity_poly.pdbx_strand_id
1 'polypeptide(L)'
;PPQAAPVGKDLLATAAVSVDPNSPWLAQPRGRGAGHESTSASRRLLIRNGCDDEQMWIGRRGAEGSSNPEVVLLQPQESRSFATPSGSSGTTFWPMLGCDANGHSCRVGEHVAGAGGCGLQGCSRVDTSFEAIFGTNGGDLAFVSLERGYTLPFTLDVEGQCQTGSRTVHDHKIDCSGLMLERCPVAEDLGSAGSDVDLRQWSARNEA
;
A
#
# COMPACT_ATOMS: atom_id res chain seq x y z
N PRO A 1 32.31 -6.02 -14.15
CA PRO A 1 31.19 -5.53 -13.32
C PRO A 1 29.98 -5.15 -14.18
N PRO A 2 28.78 -5.72 -13.94
CA PRO A 2 27.59 -5.24 -14.63
C PRO A 2 27.34 -3.80 -14.20
N GLN A 3 27.27 -2.89 -15.18
CA GLN A 3 27.00 -1.48 -14.97
C GLN A 3 25.55 -1.33 -14.52
N ALA A 4 25.32 -0.56 -13.45
CA ALA A 4 23.98 -0.15 -13.05
C ALA A 4 23.34 0.64 -14.20
N ALA A 5 22.17 0.20 -14.66
CA ALA A 5 21.42 0.90 -15.71
C ALA A 5 20.89 2.24 -15.17
N PRO A 6 20.81 3.30 -16.00
CA PRO A 6 20.24 4.57 -15.61
C PRO A 6 18.75 4.40 -15.26
N VAL A 7 18.41 4.61 -13.98
CA VAL A 7 17.03 4.60 -13.48
C VAL A 7 16.40 5.93 -13.84
N GLY A 8 15.51 5.95 -14.82
CA GLY A 8 14.84 7.20 -15.18
C GLY A 8 13.81 7.18 -16.30
N LYS A 9 13.29 6.03 -16.75
CA LYS A 9 12.25 6.06 -17.80
C LYS A 9 11.02 5.17 -17.62
N ASP A 10 11.05 4.09 -16.84
CA ASP A 10 9.94 3.13 -16.88
C ASP A 10 9.56 2.54 -15.49
N LEU A 11 9.43 3.36 -14.44
CA LEU A 11 8.81 2.92 -13.18
C LEU A 11 7.27 3.04 -13.29
N LEU A 12 6.68 2.28 -14.21
CA LEU A 12 5.22 2.11 -14.36
C LEU A 12 4.72 1.03 -13.39
N ALA A 13 5.09 1.15 -12.12
CA ALA A 13 4.71 0.17 -11.12
C ALA A 13 3.35 0.54 -10.52
N THR A 14 2.28 -0.13 -10.95
CA THR A 14 0.91 0.16 -10.46
C THR A 14 0.51 -0.83 -9.38
N ALA A 15 0.05 -0.36 -8.21
CA ALA A 15 -0.66 -1.21 -7.27
C ALA A 15 -2.17 -1.13 -7.56
N ALA A 16 -2.84 -2.26 -7.77
CA ALA A 16 -4.30 -2.28 -7.83
C ALA A 16 -4.83 -2.84 -6.51
N VAL A 17 -5.73 -2.08 -5.87
CA VAL A 17 -6.38 -2.48 -4.62
C VAL A 17 -7.86 -2.68 -4.95
N SER A 18 -8.41 -3.83 -4.58
CA SER A 18 -9.85 -4.07 -4.64
C SER A 18 -10.39 -4.35 -3.23
N VAL A 19 -11.49 -3.69 -2.87
CA VAL A 19 -12.19 -3.89 -1.60
C VAL A 19 -13.60 -4.37 -1.88
N ASP A 20 -13.89 -5.64 -1.59
CA ASP A 20 -15.22 -6.22 -1.75
C ASP A 20 -15.80 -6.65 -0.39
N PRO A 21 -16.82 -5.95 0.14
CA PRO A 21 -17.44 -6.29 1.42
C PRO A 21 -18.19 -7.63 1.40
N ASN A 22 -18.47 -8.18 0.22
CA ASN A 22 -19.19 -9.44 0.02
C ASN A 22 -18.32 -10.57 -0.57
N SER A 23 -16.98 -10.40 -0.60
CA SER A 23 -16.10 -11.25 -1.41
C SER A 23 -16.20 -12.75 -1.09
N PRO A 24 -16.62 -13.59 -2.05
CA PRO A 24 -16.69 -15.04 -1.88
C PRO A 24 -15.37 -15.77 -2.21
N TRP A 25 -14.30 -15.05 -2.55
CA TRP A 25 -13.04 -15.66 -3.01
C TRP A 25 -12.25 -16.25 -1.82
N LEU A 26 -12.44 -17.58 -1.64
CA LEU A 26 -11.78 -18.55 -0.75
C LEU A 26 -12.61 -19.06 0.45
N ALA A 27 -13.76 -19.67 0.17
CA ALA A 27 -14.08 -20.91 0.90
C ALA A 27 -13.09 -22.00 0.44
N GLN A 28 -11.99 -22.20 1.19
CA GLN A 28 -11.11 -23.35 0.99
C GLN A 28 -11.92 -24.66 1.11
N PRO A 29 -11.55 -25.74 0.40
CA PRO A 29 -12.24 -27.01 0.53
C PRO A 29 -12.13 -27.52 1.98
N ARG A 30 -13.28 -27.67 2.65
CA ARG A 30 -13.40 -28.18 4.01
C ARG A 30 -12.81 -29.59 4.10
N GLY A 31 -11.59 -29.70 4.62
CA GLY A 31 -11.15 -30.93 5.29
C GLY A 31 -12.00 -31.13 6.54
N ARG A 32 -12.69 -32.28 6.65
CA ARG A 32 -13.46 -32.65 7.84
C ARG A 32 -12.50 -32.88 9.01
N GLY A 33 -12.38 -31.88 9.88
CA GLY A 33 -11.79 -32.01 11.21
C GLY A 33 -12.68 -31.29 12.21
N ALA A 34 -13.18 -32.01 13.20
CA ALA A 34 -13.98 -31.45 14.29
C ALA A 34 -13.06 -30.69 15.27
N GLY A 35 -13.51 -29.51 15.71
CA GLY A 35 -13.05 -28.91 16.97
C GLY A 35 -11.99 -27.81 16.88
N HIS A 36 -12.36 -26.65 16.33
CA HIS A 36 -12.13 -25.32 16.92
C HIS A 36 -12.78 -24.32 15.96
N GLU A 37 -13.81 -23.60 16.39
CA GLU A 37 -14.40 -22.53 15.59
C GLU A 37 -13.42 -21.34 15.59
N SER A 38 -12.37 -21.47 14.77
CA SER A 38 -11.62 -20.33 14.29
C SER A 38 -12.59 -19.54 13.44
N THR A 39 -13.04 -18.40 13.96
CA THR A 39 -13.73 -17.38 13.18
C THR A 39 -12.81 -17.01 12.02
N SER A 40 -13.01 -17.66 10.88
CA SER A 40 -12.22 -17.45 9.68
C SER A 40 -12.31 -15.97 9.35
N ALA A 41 -11.20 -15.24 9.53
CA ALA A 41 -11.19 -13.82 9.29
C ALA A 41 -11.60 -13.56 7.84
N SER A 42 -12.65 -12.75 7.65
CA SER A 42 -13.14 -12.37 6.33
C SER A 42 -11.99 -11.81 5.47
N ARG A 43 -12.03 -12.00 4.16
CA ARG A 43 -10.99 -11.57 3.21
C ARG A 43 -11.57 -10.65 2.15
N ARG A 44 -11.81 -9.40 2.55
CA ARG A 44 -12.46 -8.38 1.71
C ARG A 44 -11.50 -7.53 0.92
N LEU A 45 -10.20 -7.58 1.22
CA LEU A 45 -9.17 -6.80 0.55
C LEU A 45 -8.33 -7.71 -0.34
N LEU A 46 -8.29 -7.40 -1.63
CA LEU A 46 -7.39 -7.98 -2.62
C LEU A 46 -6.38 -6.90 -3.03
N ILE A 47 -5.09 -7.20 -2.95
CA ILE A 47 -4.05 -6.33 -3.52
C ILE A 47 -3.37 -7.08 -4.65
N ARG A 48 -3.22 -6.41 -5.79
CA ARG A 48 -2.55 -6.91 -6.99
C ARG A 48 -1.31 -6.08 -7.29
N ASN A 49 -0.22 -6.78 -7.56
CA ASN A 49 0.94 -6.21 -8.22
C ASN A 49 0.60 -6.00 -9.69
N GLY A 50 0.46 -4.75 -10.13
CA GLY A 50 0.24 -4.39 -11.53
C GLY A 50 1.51 -4.21 -12.34
N CYS A 51 2.70 -4.40 -11.76
CA CYS A 51 3.96 -4.37 -12.48
C CYS A 51 4.11 -5.60 -13.38
N ASP A 52 4.69 -5.42 -14.57
CA ASP A 52 4.89 -6.50 -15.54
C ASP A 52 6.08 -7.41 -15.21
N ASP A 53 7.13 -6.84 -14.60
CA ASP A 53 8.40 -7.51 -14.33
C ASP A 53 8.96 -7.27 -12.91
N GLU A 54 8.60 -6.16 -12.26
CA GLU A 54 9.07 -5.84 -10.90
C GLU A 54 8.23 -6.55 -9.82
N GLN A 55 8.92 -7.21 -8.89
CA GLN A 55 8.31 -7.75 -7.68
C GLN A 55 7.92 -6.63 -6.71
N MET A 56 6.81 -6.82 -5.99
CA MET A 56 6.31 -5.85 -5.03
C MET A 56 6.13 -6.47 -3.65
N TRP A 57 6.59 -5.78 -2.62
CA TRP A 57 6.29 -6.13 -1.24
C TRP A 57 5.15 -5.26 -0.72
N ILE A 58 4.20 -5.87 -0.02
CA ILE A 58 3.15 -5.16 0.70
C ILE A 58 3.48 -5.18 2.19
N GLY A 59 3.76 -4.01 2.74
CA GLY A 59 3.80 -3.83 4.18
C GLY A 59 2.39 -3.65 4.73
N ARG A 60 2.13 -4.24 5.90
CA ARG A 60 0.85 -4.18 6.60
C ARG A 60 1.06 -3.90 8.08
N ARG A 61 0.29 -2.96 8.62
CA ARG A 61 0.27 -2.65 10.06
C ARG A 61 -1.18 -2.51 10.54
N GLY A 62 -1.56 -3.29 11.54
CA GLY A 62 -2.82 -3.07 12.26
C GLY A 62 -2.71 -1.89 13.23
N ALA A 63 -3.84 -1.32 13.62
CA ALA A 63 -3.91 -0.13 14.47
C ALA A 63 -3.39 -0.35 15.91
N GLU A 64 -3.31 -1.59 16.40
CA GLU A 64 -2.68 -1.90 17.69
C GLU A 64 -1.14 -1.92 17.65
N GLY A 65 -0.52 -1.50 16.54
CA GLY A 65 0.89 -1.17 16.52
C GLY A 65 1.79 -2.36 16.86
N SER A 66 1.48 -3.56 16.33
CA SER A 66 2.42 -4.67 16.39
C SER A 66 3.80 -4.16 15.98
N SER A 67 4.78 -4.34 16.86
CA SER A 67 6.12 -3.77 16.69
C SER A 67 6.77 -4.17 15.37
N ASN A 68 6.34 -5.31 14.81
CA ASN A 68 6.73 -5.79 13.51
C ASN A 68 5.53 -5.70 12.55
N PRO A 69 5.62 -4.87 11.49
CA PRO A 69 4.66 -4.95 10.40
C PRO A 69 4.83 -6.28 9.65
N GLU A 70 3.72 -6.83 9.18
CA GLU A 70 3.73 -8.00 8.29
C GLU A 70 4.17 -7.52 6.90
N VAL A 71 5.09 -8.26 6.26
CA VAL A 71 5.50 -7.99 4.88
C VAL A 71 5.19 -9.20 4.01
N VAL A 72 4.65 -8.94 2.82
CA VAL A 72 4.17 -9.96 1.91
C VAL A 72 4.69 -9.68 0.51
N LEU A 73 5.46 -10.61 -0.06
CA LEU A 73 5.91 -10.55 -1.45
C LEU A 73 4.77 -10.92 -2.40
N LEU A 74 4.62 -10.13 -3.47
CA LEU A 74 3.80 -10.37 -4.64
C LEU A 74 4.69 -10.36 -5.89
N GLN A 75 4.68 -11.46 -6.63
CA GLN A 75 5.28 -11.55 -7.95
C GLN A 75 4.60 -10.59 -8.93
N PRO A 76 5.23 -10.28 -10.08
CA PRO A 76 4.59 -9.50 -11.13
C PRO A 76 3.21 -10.08 -11.49
N GLN A 77 2.21 -9.20 -11.63
CA GLN A 77 0.82 -9.54 -11.92
C GLN A 77 0.10 -10.40 -10.84
N GLU A 78 0.77 -10.78 -9.74
CA GLU A 78 0.19 -11.59 -8.66
C GLU A 78 -0.84 -10.78 -7.85
N SER A 79 -1.89 -11.45 -7.38
CA SER A 79 -2.89 -10.89 -6.49
C SER A 79 -2.99 -11.70 -5.20
N ARG A 80 -3.22 -11.03 -4.07
CA ARG A 80 -3.37 -11.69 -2.77
C ARG A 80 -4.45 -11.05 -1.93
N SER A 81 -5.30 -11.91 -1.35
CA SER A 81 -6.33 -11.50 -0.41
C SER A 81 -5.81 -11.46 1.02
N PHE A 82 -6.03 -10.34 1.70
CA PHE A 82 -5.59 -10.11 3.07
C PHE A 82 -6.71 -10.40 4.07
N ALA A 83 -6.33 -10.84 5.27
CA ALA A 83 -7.28 -11.00 6.35
C ALA A 83 -7.78 -9.62 6.81
N THR A 84 -9.11 -9.47 6.85
CA THR A 84 -9.85 -8.24 7.18
C THR A 84 -10.78 -8.49 8.38
N PRO A 85 -10.21 -8.77 9.57
CA PRO A 85 -11.00 -9.02 10.76
C PRO A 85 -11.90 -7.81 11.07
N SER A 86 -13.16 -8.07 11.37
CA SER A 86 -14.11 -7.03 11.76
C SER A 86 -13.76 -6.45 13.14
N GLY A 87 -14.05 -5.16 13.35
CA GLY A 87 -13.82 -4.49 14.62
C GLY A 87 -12.36 -4.08 14.86
N SER A 88 -11.49 -4.17 13.84
CA SER A 88 -10.14 -3.62 13.93
C SER A 88 -10.18 -2.10 14.08
N SER A 89 -9.30 -1.51 14.88
CA SER A 89 -9.14 -0.05 15.02
C SER A 89 -8.53 0.65 13.78
N GLY A 90 -8.26 -0.11 12.71
CA GLY A 90 -7.66 0.35 11.46
C GLY A 90 -6.54 -0.58 11.00
N THR A 91 -6.29 -0.65 9.70
CA THR A 91 -5.14 -1.34 9.11
C THR A 91 -4.61 -0.51 7.97
N THR A 92 -3.29 -0.28 7.96
CA THR A 92 -2.59 0.41 6.88
C THR A 92 -1.82 -0.62 6.04
N PHE A 93 -1.87 -0.43 4.72
CA PHE A 93 -1.16 -1.19 3.71
C PHE A 93 -0.38 -0.23 2.83
N TRP A 94 0.84 -0.59 2.45
CA TRP A 94 1.66 0.22 1.55
C TRP A 94 2.53 -0.68 0.68
N PRO A 95 2.76 -0.30 -0.59
CA PRO A 95 3.63 -1.05 -1.47
C PRO A 95 5.09 -0.60 -1.34
N MET A 96 6.01 -1.53 -1.54
CA MET A 96 7.45 -1.33 -1.49
C MET A 96 8.11 -2.06 -2.68
N LEU A 97 9.14 -1.45 -3.27
CA LEU A 97 9.87 -2.01 -4.42
C LEU A 97 11.37 -2.04 -4.16
N GLY A 98 12.05 -2.93 -4.88
CA GLY A 98 13.51 -3.08 -4.80
C GLY A 98 13.99 -3.41 -3.39
N CYS A 99 13.23 -4.24 -2.66
CA CYS A 99 13.62 -4.77 -1.35
C CYS A 99 14.54 -5.99 -1.51
N ASP A 100 15.24 -6.34 -0.44
CA ASP A 100 15.95 -7.61 -0.31
C ASP A 100 14.98 -8.80 -0.20
N ALA A 101 15.54 -10.01 -0.06
CA ALA A 101 14.78 -11.26 0.02
C ALA A 101 13.83 -11.36 1.22
N ASN A 102 13.92 -10.46 2.20
CA ASN A 102 13.10 -10.43 3.40
C ASN A 102 12.09 -9.27 3.41
N GLY A 103 11.99 -8.50 2.33
CA GLY A 103 11.12 -7.32 2.28
C GLY A 103 11.67 -6.16 3.10
N HIS A 104 12.99 -6.10 3.24
CA HIS A 104 13.74 -5.04 3.92
C HIS A 104 14.63 -4.31 2.92
N SER A 105 15.22 -3.20 3.36
CA SER A 105 16.16 -2.44 2.55
C SER A 105 15.63 -2.03 1.18
N CYS A 106 14.40 -1.56 1.14
CA CYS A 106 13.71 -1.24 -0.10
C CYS A 106 14.20 0.08 -0.70
N ARG A 107 14.30 0.11 -2.03
CA ARG A 107 14.55 1.35 -2.78
C ARG A 107 13.39 2.35 -2.62
N VAL A 108 12.15 1.83 -2.54
CA VAL A 108 10.91 2.62 -2.47
C VAL A 108 10.01 2.08 -1.36
N GLY A 109 9.43 2.97 -0.55
CA GLY A 109 8.33 2.66 0.39
C GLY A 109 8.73 1.98 1.71
N GLU A 110 10.02 1.95 2.08
CA GLU A 110 10.44 1.29 3.33
C GLU A 110 9.94 2.04 4.58
N HIS A 111 9.13 1.36 5.41
CA HIS A 111 8.54 1.93 6.64
C HIS A 111 9.11 1.35 7.93
N VAL A 112 9.97 0.34 7.85
CA VAL A 112 10.39 -0.43 9.02
C VAL A 112 11.70 0.13 9.56
N ALA A 113 11.60 0.88 10.66
CA ALA A 113 12.79 1.26 11.43
C ALA A 113 13.52 -0.01 11.91
N GLY A 114 14.85 -0.05 11.72
CA GLY A 114 15.69 -1.15 12.22
C GLY A 114 16.06 -2.23 11.19
N ALA A 115 15.51 -2.22 9.98
CA ALA A 115 15.86 -3.16 8.92
C ALA A 115 17.06 -2.73 8.03
N GLY A 116 17.89 -1.82 8.56
CA GLY A 116 19.23 -1.55 8.02
C GLY A 116 19.39 -0.39 7.04
N GLY A 117 18.38 0.45 6.77
CA GLY A 117 18.67 1.66 5.98
C GLY A 117 17.85 2.92 6.20
N CYS A 118 17.05 2.97 7.26
CA CYS A 118 16.71 4.24 7.89
C CYS A 118 17.51 4.32 9.20
N GLY A 119 18.44 5.28 9.32
CA GLY A 119 19.17 5.52 10.56
C GLY A 119 18.26 5.94 11.71
N LEU A 120 18.84 6.26 12.88
CA LEU A 120 18.12 6.70 14.09
C LEU A 120 17.22 7.94 13.89
N GLN A 121 17.43 8.69 12.80
CA GLN A 121 16.64 9.85 12.41
C GLN A 121 15.30 9.48 11.72
N GLY A 122 15.08 8.19 11.43
CA GLY A 122 13.90 7.71 10.70
C GLY A 122 13.93 8.07 9.21
N CYS A 123 13.24 7.29 8.39
CA CYS A 123 12.90 7.75 7.04
C CYS A 123 11.68 8.66 7.18
N SER A 124 11.74 9.86 6.58
CA SER A 124 10.50 10.56 6.29
C SER A 124 9.67 9.63 5.39
N ARG A 125 8.41 9.47 5.74
CA ARG A 125 7.55 8.43 5.19
C ARG A 125 6.87 9.02 3.95
N VAL A 126 7.42 8.88 2.75
CA VAL A 126 6.65 9.10 1.51
C VAL A 126 6.26 7.74 1.00
N ASP A 127 4.95 7.52 0.94
CA ASP A 127 4.36 6.27 0.50
C ASP A 127 2.93 6.48 0.05
N THR A 128 2.58 5.78 -1.03
CA THR A 128 1.17 5.53 -1.32
C THR A 128 0.62 4.62 -0.23
N SER A 129 -0.33 5.12 0.57
CA SER A 129 -0.94 4.36 1.66
C SER A 129 -2.41 4.07 1.42
N PHE A 130 -2.82 2.83 1.71
CA PHE A 130 -4.21 2.42 1.81
C PHE A 130 -4.54 2.09 3.26
N GLU A 131 -5.58 2.72 3.81
CA GLU A 131 -6.03 2.54 5.19
C GLU A 131 -7.47 2.06 5.20
N ALA A 132 -7.77 1.05 6.02
CA ALA A 132 -9.13 0.55 6.13
C ALA A 132 -9.49 0.15 7.56
N ILE A 133 -10.74 0.44 7.92
CA ILE A 133 -11.41 -0.05 9.12
C ILE A 133 -12.50 -1.01 8.66
N PHE A 134 -12.41 -2.24 9.12
CA PHE A 134 -13.22 -3.33 8.62
C PHE A 134 -14.35 -3.69 9.58
N GLY A 135 -15.57 -3.83 9.07
CA GLY A 135 -16.74 -4.35 9.79
C GLY A 135 -17.25 -3.45 10.92
N THR A 136 -16.99 -2.15 10.85
CA THR A 136 -17.43 -1.17 11.85
C THR A 136 -18.80 -0.62 11.47
N ASN A 137 -19.74 -0.63 12.41
CA ASN A 137 -21.13 -0.18 12.20
C ASN A 137 -21.83 -0.86 11.01
N GLY A 138 -21.50 -2.12 10.73
CA GLY A 138 -22.10 -2.89 9.63
C GLY A 138 -21.52 -2.59 8.23
N GLY A 139 -20.41 -1.85 8.15
CA GLY A 139 -19.73 -1.55 6.89
C GLY A 139 -18.22 -1.46 7.02
N ASP A 140 -17.57 -1.12 5.90
CA ASP A 140 -16.14 -0.87 5.81
C ASP A 140 -15.89 0.60 5.54
N LEU A 141 -14.83 1.14 6.14
CA LEU A 141 -14.31 2.46 5.83
C LEU A 141 -12.95 2.25 5.18
N ALA A 142 -12.77 2.81 3.99
CA ALA A 142 -11.52 2.72 3.23
C ALA A 142 -11.07 4.13 2.83
N PHE A 143 -9.78 4.39 2.96
CA PHE A 143 -9.15 5.67 2.67
C PHE A 143 -7.85 5.42 1.92
N VAL A 144 -7.56 6.30 0.96
CA VAL A 144 -6.22 6.44 0.41
C VAL A 144 -5.59 7.67 1.05
N SER A 145 -4.42 7.50 1.66
CA SER A 145 -3.66 8.60 2.22
C SER A 145 -2.45 8.90 1.35
N LEU A 146 -2.44 10.11 0.80
CA LEU A 146 -1.29 10.73 0.15
C LEU A 146 -0.75 11.91 0.97
N GLU A 147 -1.15 12.04 2.24
CA GLU A 147 -0.75 13.14 3.13
C GLU A 147 0.76 13.29 3.21
N ARG A 148 1.46 12.15 3.14
CA ARG A 148 2.90 12.11 3.22
C ARG A 148 3.58 11.97 1.86
N GLY A 149 2.84 12.14 0.76
CA GLY A 149 3.29 11.95 -0.61
C GLY A 149 2.81 10.64 -1.22
N TYR A 150 3.41 10.25 -2.35
CA TYR A 150 3.12 9.01 -3.05
C TYR A 150 4.41 8.38 -3.56
N THR A 151 4.41 7.05 -3.70
CA THR A 151 5.56 6.30 -4.22
C THR A 151 5.24 5.59 -5.51
N LEU A 152 4.05 5.00 -5.61
CA LEU A 152 3.61 4.22 -6.77
C LEU A 152 2.25 4.71 -7.26
N PRO A 153 2.02 4.74 -8.59
CA PRO A 153 0.67 4.84 -9.13
C PRO A 153 -0.19 3.69 -8.63
N PHE A 154 -1.50 3.92 -8.56
CA PHE A 154 -2.42 2.90 -8.10
C PHE A 154 -3.83 3.10 -8.66
N THR A 155 -4.60 2.03 -8.62
CA THR A 155 -6.06 2.09 -8.74
C THR A 155 -6.67 1.46 -7.50
N LEU A 156 -7.75 2.05 -6.99
CA LEU A 156 -8.59 1.46 -5.97
C LEU A 156 -9.98 1.22 -6.58
N ASP A 157 -10.38 -0.03 -6.65
CA ASP A 157 -11.72 -0.45 -7.02
C ASP A 157 -12.47 -0.89 -5.76
N VAL A 158 -13.64 -0.30 -5.50
CA VAL A 158 -14.49 -0.69 -4.38
C VAL A 158 -15.69 -1.46 -4.94
N GLU A 159 -15.95 -2.66 -4.45
CA GLU A 159 -17.13 -3.42 -4.84
C GLU A 159 -18.23 -3.22 -3.79
N GLY A 160 -19.49 -3.39 -4.20
CA GLY A 160 -20.65 -3.16 -3.33
C GLY A 160 -21.11 -1.71 -3.26
N GLN A 161 -21.95 -1.39 -2.28
CA GLN A 161 -22.51 -0.05 -2.13
C GLN A 161 -21.61 0.84 -1.27
N CYS A 162 -21.01 1.85 -1.90
CA CYS A 162 -20.18 2.83 -1.21
C CYS A 162 -20.94 4.15 -0.98
N GLN A 163 -20.79 4.73 0.21
CA GLN A 163 -21.31 6.05 0.55
C GLN A 163 -20.14 7.01 0.80
N THR A 164 -20.19 8.19 0.21
CA THR A 164 -19.31 9.32 0.54
C THR A 164 -20.15 10.41 1.19
N GLY A 165 -20.02 10.56 2.52
CA GLY A 165 -20.94 11.38 3.30
C GLY A 165 -22.39 10.90 3.13
N SER A 166 -23.29 11.78 2.67
CA SER A 166 -24.71 11.45 2.43
C SER A 166 -25.01 10.95 1.01
N ARG A 167 -24.00 10.83 0.15
CA ARG A 167 -24.19 10.46 -1.27
C ARG A 167 -23.79 9.01 -1.51
N THR A 168 -24.66 8.26 -2.19
CA THR A 168 -24.28 7.00 -2.81
C THR A 168 -23.39 7.30 -4.01
N VAL A 169 -22.21 6.69 -4.04
CA VAL A 169 -21.30 6.77 -5.18
C VAL A 169 -21.61 5.60 -6.11
N HIS A 170 -21.71 5.86 -7.41
CA HIS A 170 -21.94 4.83 -8.43
C HIS A 170 -20.67 4.43 -9.19
N ASP A 171 -19.66 5.30 -9.18
CA ASP A 171 -18.34 5.00 -9.72
C ASP A 171 -17.39 4.70 -8.57
N HIS A 172 -17.12 3.42 -8.38
CA HIS A 172 -16.39 2.93 -7.21
C HIS A 172 -14.88 2.88 -7.44
N LYS A 173 -14.37 3.63 -8.42
CA LYS A 173 -12.97 3.62 -8.81
C LYS A 173 -12.27 4.93 -8.45
N ILE A 174 -11.15 4.83 -7.75
CA ILE A 174 -10.15 5.90 -7.64
C ILE A 174 -8.99 5.51 -8.57
N ASP A 175 -8.80 6.28 -9.63
CA ASP A 175 -7.73 6.04 -10.60
C ASP A 175 -6.60 7.06 -10.44
N CYS A 176 -5.53 6.62 -9.79
CA CYS A 176 -4.29 7.37 -9.62
C CYS A 176 -3.14 6.75 -10.44
N SER A 177 -3.47 6.05 -11.54
CA SER A 177 -2.47 5.47 -12.44
C SER A 177 -1.60 6.52 -13.15
N GLY A 178 -2.08 7.77 -13.20
CA GLY A 178 -1.32 8.91 -13.73
C GLY A 178 -0.30 9.52 -12.77
N LEU A 179 -0.20 9.04 -11.52
CA LEU A 179 0.84 9.49 -10.59
C LEU A 179 2.18 8.93 -11.03
N MET A 180 3.10 9.81 -11.42
CA MET A 180 4.40 9.43 -11.94
C MET A 180 5.47 10.19 -11.16
N LEU A 181 6.49 9.49 -10.66
CA LEU A 181 7.61 10.11 -9.92
C LEU A 181 8.30 11.22 -10.73
N GLU A 182 8.34 11.12 -12.05
CA GLU A 182 8.86 12.16 -12.96
C GLU A 182 8.01 13.44 -12.99
N ARG A 183 6.75 13.37 -12.55
CA ARG A 183 5.83 14.49 -12.41
C ARG A 183 5.70 14.92 -10.94
N CYS A 184 6.64 14.53 -10.09
CA CYS A 184 6.72 15.09 -8.76
C CYS A 184 6.83 16.63 -8.85
N PRO A 185 6.03 17.35 -8.06
CA PRO A 185 6.19 18.78 -7.85
C PRO A 185 7.65 19.23 -7.73
N VAL A 186 8.09 20.13 -8.61
CA VAL A 186 9.45 20.71 -8.60
C VAL A 186 9.48 22.23 -8.49
N ALA A 187 8.38 22.92 -8.78
CA ALA A 187 8.36 24.37 -8.96
C ALA A 187 7.01 25.02 -8.64
N GLU A 188 6.26 24.41 -7.74
CA GLU A 188 4.94 24.87 -7.30
C GLU A 188 5.11 26.15 -6.49
N ASP A 189 4.34 27.18 -6.86
CA ASP A 189 4.22 28.37 -6.03
C ASP A 189 3.37 28.04 -4.80
N LEU A 190 4.04 27.76 -3.70
CA LEU A 190 3.43 27.54 -2.38
C LEU A 190 3.13 28.85 -1.63
N GLY A 191 3.25 30.00 -2.31
CA GLY A 191 3.16 31.32 -1.73
C GLY A 191 4.23 31.57 -0.68
N SER A 192 4.00 32.56 0.18
CA SER A 192 4.95 32.93 1.24
C SER A 192 5.22 31.78 2.23
N ALA A 193 4.27 30.86 2.40
CA ALA A 193 4.37 29.74 3.34
C ALA A 193 5.34 28.64 2.88
N GLY A 194 5.60 28.50 1.57
CA GLY A 194 6.54 27.51 1.05
C GLY A 194 7.78 28.12 0.38
N SER A 195 8.07 29.40 0.64
CA SER A 195 9.24 30.11 0.10
C SER A 195 10.60 29.51 0.51
N ASP A 196 10.62 28.63 1.52
CA ASP A 196 11.82 27.95 2.03
C ASP A 196 11.60 26.42 2.20
N VAL A 197 10.68 25.84 1.43
CA VAL A 197 10.38 24.40 1.49
C VAL A 197 10.87 23.71 0.23
N ASP A 198 11.78 22.74 0.39
CA ASP A 198 12.12 21.79 -0.66
C ASP A 198 11.11 20.63 -0.62
N LEU A 199 10.29 20.51 -1.65
CA LEU A 199 9.30 19.43 -1.77
C LEU A 199 9.91 18.10 -2.23
N ARG A 200 11.21 18.06 -2.54
CA ARG A 200 11.91 16.83 -2.89
C ARG A 200 12.22 16.07 -1.62
N GLN A 201 11.72 14.84 -1.52
CA GLN A 201 12.19 13.91 -0.51
C GLN A 201 13.40 13.12 -1.05
N TRP A 202 14.53 13.23 -0.36
CA TRP A 202 15.77 12.54 -0.74
C TRP A 202 15.91 11.22 0.04
N SER A 203 16.02 10.09 -0.67
CA SER A 203 16.46 8.82 -0.09
C SER A 203 17.99 8.74 -0.12
N ALA A 204 18.62 8.60 1.04
CA ALA A 204 20.08 8.69 1.22
C ALA A 204 20.90 7.57 0.55
N ARG A 205 20.28 6.61 -0.16
CA ARG A 205 21.00 5.46 -0.75
C ARG A 205 21.53 5.68 -2.18
N ASN A 206 21.45 6.88 -2.73
CA ASN A 206 21.90 7.15 -4.11
C ASN A 206 23.41 7.44 -4.24
N GLU A 207 24.22 7.24 -3.18
CA GLU A 207 25.68 7.38 -3.23
C GLU A 207 26.37 6.08 -2.79
N ALA A 208 26.41 5.09 -3.69
CA ALA A 208 27.38 3.99 -3.66
C ALA A 208 27.56 3.38 -5.06
#